data_AF-A2DJ48-F1
#
_entry.id   AF-A2DJ48-F1
#
_cell.length_a   1.000
_cell.length_b   1.000
_cell.length_c   1.000
_cell.angle_alpha   90.00
_cell.angle_beta   90.00
_cell.angle_gamma   90.00
#
_symmetry.space_group_name_H-M   'P 1'
#
loop_
_entity.id
_entity.type
_entity.pdbx_description
1 polymer ?
#
loop_
_entity_poly.entity_id
_entity_poly.type
_entity_poly.pdbx_seq_one_letter_code
_entity_poly.pdbx_strand_id
1 'polypeptide(L)'
;MIKGGYGGGGYATNYRGPRNTDGAGSGGGQTAVKFLSNDLWHRVIVAGAGGGSDNEHTVGSEDDGSGGSGGGLTAQGYWINGVLKSDRLANSNFGFTFGFGESAQEFGSKNQNGVRNFGGSSDRAGAGSDWFGGFASHNGNGGSGGGSSWALSANAIIPQGKIEVRDSFYNLNDSRPYSFSLDDGYLFSDVKTYPGIWEGNGLLVITILDSIIYPSCVSINCSHFSYFLLFILFFETQS
;
A
#
# COMPACT_ATOMS: atom_id res chain seq x y z
N MET A 1 8.54 12.23 -13.25
CA MET A 1 7.46 11.30 -12.85
C MET A 1 7.79 9.92 -13.38
N ILE A 2 7.92 8.89 -12.54
CA ILE A 2 7.86 7.50 -13.06
C ILE A 2 6.42 7.33 -13.56
N LYS A 3 6.19 7.30 -14.87
CA LYS A 3 4.87 6.92 -15.39
C LYS A 3 4.61 5.47 -14.95
N GLY A 4 3.66 5.28 -14.04
CA GLY A 4 3.25 3.95 -13.56
C GLY A 4 4.14 3.28 -12.50
N GLY A 5 5.03 4.02 -11.80
CA GLY A 5 5.99 3.42 -10.87
C GLY A 5 5.53 3.22 -9.42
N TYR A 6 4.34 3.68 -9.07
CA TYR A 6 3.78 3.58 -7.71
C TYR A 6 2.39 2.96 -7.81
N GLY A 7 2.04 2.10 -6.86
CA GLY A 7 0.99 1.10 -7.06
C GLY A 7 1.59 -0.24 -7.53
N GLY A 8 2.75 -0.61 -6.96
CA GLY A 8 3.42 -1.87 -7.23
C GLY A 8 2.53 -3.09 -6.99
N GLY A 9 3.01 -4.28 -7.28
CA GLY A 9 2.22 -5.50 -7.25
C GLY A 9 2.67 -6.46 -8.34
N GLY A 10 2.54 -7.75 -8.06
CA GLY A 10 3.09 -8.82 -8.89
C GLY A 10 1.97 -9.58 -9.57
N TYR A 11 2.19 -9.92 -10.84
CA TYR A 11 1.30 -10.84 -11.53
C TYR A 11 1.43 -12.22 -10.90
N ALA A 12 0.29 -12.88 -10.72
CA ALA A 12 0.30 -14.33 -10.56
C ALA A 12 0.67 -14.97 -11.90
N THR A 13 1.25 -16.15 -11.84
CA THR A 13 1.56 -16.93 -13.03
C THR A 13 0.71 -18.18 -13.03
N ASN A 14 0.14 -18.49 -14.20
CA ASN A 14 -0.49 -19.78 -14.43
C ASN A 14 0.58 -20.68 -15.04
N TYR A 15 1.03 -21.68 -14.29
CA TYR A 15 1.99 -22.63 -14.82
C TYR A 15 1.27 -23.84 -15.38
N ARG A 16 1.55 -24.14 -16.65
CA ARG A 16 1.10 -25.36 -17.30
C ARG A 16 2.08 -26.49 -16.96
N GLY A 17 1.71 -27.35 -16.03
CA GLY A 17 2.55 -28.45 -15.62
C GLY A 17 2.50 -29.65 -16.58
N PRO A 18 3.49 -30.55 -16.52
CA PRO A 18 3.42 -31.81 -17.26
C PRO A 18 2.27 -32.67 -16.72
N ARG A 19 1.45 -33.24 -17.62
CA ARG A 19 0.33 -34.17 -17.31
C ARG A 19 -0.87 -33.53 -16.58
N ASN A 20 -1.30 -32.34 -17.00
CA ASN A 20 -2.50 -31.64 -16.50
C ASN A 20 -2.38 -31.14 -15.04
N THR A 21 -1.18 -30.89 -14.54
CA THR A 21 -0.95 -30.18 -13.27
C THR A 21 -0.97 -28.67 -13.49
N ASP A 22 -1.99 -28.20 -14.21
CA ASP A 22 -2.18 -26.80 -14.51
C ASP A 22 -2.66 -26.10 -13.25
N GLY A 23 -1.93 -25.07 -12.84
CA GLY A 23 -2.22 -24.31 -11.63
C GLY A 23 -2.41 -22.84 -11.92
N ALA A 24 -3.22 -22.19 -11.10
CA ALA A 24 -3.48 -20.76 -11.11
C ALA A 24 -3.43 -20.20 -9.68
N GLY A 25 -2.41 -19.38 -9.41
CA GLY A 25 -2.40 -18.52 -8.24
C GLY A 25 -3.22 -17.25 -8.48
N SER A 26 -3.64 -16.58 -7.40
CA SER A 26 -4.24 -15.23 -7.50
C SER A 26 -3.20 -14.14 -7.25
N GLY A 27 -3.33 -13.02 -7.96
CA GLY A 27 -2.51 -11.84 -7.73
C GLY A 27 -3.02 -11.02 -6.55
N GLY A 28 -2.16 -10.16 -5.99
CA GLY A 28 -2.61 -9.10 -5.10
C GLY A 28 -3.38 -8.03 -5.87
N GLY A 29 -4.55 -7.64 -5.38
CA GLY A 29 -5.47 -6.75 -6.08
C GLY A 29 -5.29 -5.29 -5.69
N GLN A 30 -5.25 -4.37 -6.67
CA GLN A 30 -5.35 -2.94 -6.39
C GLN A 30 -6.80 -2.63 -6.02
N THR A 31 -7.00 -2.07 -4.84
CA THR A 31 -8.35 -1.82 -4.33
C THR A 31 -8.76 -0.37 -4.56
N ALA A 32 -9.96 -0.18 -5.12
CA ALA A 32 -10.62 1.11 -5.18
C ALA A 32 -11.94 1.03 -4.40
N VAL A 33 -12.27 2.11 -3.69
CA VAL A 33 -13.53 2.20 -2.93
C VAL A 33 -14.52 3.12 -3.62
N LYS A 34 -15.80 2.73 -3.60
CA LYS A 34 -16.94 3.56 -4.02
C LYS A 34 -17.80 3.88 -2.80
N PHE A 35 -18.04 5.16 -2.57
CA PHE A 35 -18.99 5.62 -1.56
C PHE A 35 -20.41 5.63 -2.13
N LEU A 36 -21.36 4.98 -1.47
CA LEU A 36 -22.78 4.95 -1.89
C LEU A 36 -23.58 6.14 -1.33
N SER A 37 -23.18 6.64 -0.16
CA SER A 37 -23.66 7.88 0.45
C SER A 37 -22.45 8.57 1.06
N ASN A 38 -22.31 9.87 0.80
CA ASN A 38 -21.17 10.64 1.27
C ASN A 38 -21.61 12.09 1.51
N ASP A 39 -21.29 12.61 2.69
CA ASP A 39 -21.63 13.92 3.22
C ASP A 39 -20.39 14.84 3.32
N LEU A 40 -19.18 14.35 2.99
CA LEU A 40 -17.91 15.08 3.10
C LEU A 40 -16.90 14.77 1.99
N TRP A 41 -15.87 15.61 1.86
CA TRP A 41 -14.74 15.35 0.97
C TRP A 41 -13.71 14.44 1.66
N HIS A 42 -13.56 13.21 1.15
CA HIS A 42 -12.60 12.22 1.66
C HIS A 42 -11.53 11.92 0.60
N ARG A 43 -10.28 11.70 1.02
CA ARG A 43 -9.24 11.04 0.21
C ARG A 43 -8.85 9.74 0.90
N VAL A 44 -9.22 8.61 0.31
CA VAL A 44 -8.92 7.28 0.83
C VAL A 44 -7.91 6.60 -0.08
N ILE A 45 -6.87 6.02 0.54
CA ILE A 45 -5.89 5.15 -0.11
C ILE A 45 -6.10 3.77 0.50
N VAL A 46 -6.23 2.75 -0.33
CA VAL A 46 -6.53 1.38 0.12
C VAL A 46 -5.38 0.47 -0.28
N ALA A 47 -4.78 -0.14 0.74
CA ALA A 47 -3.79 -1.17 0.54
C ALA A 47 -4.41 -2.44 0.00
N GLY A 48 -3.91 -2.89 -1.14
CA GLY A 48 -4.28 -4.18 -1.69
C GLY A 48 -3.77 -5.32 -0.82
N ALA A 49 -4.64 -6.26 -0.51
CA ALA A 49 -4.24 -7.53 0.06
C ALA A 49 -3.47 -8.38 -0.97
N GLY A 50 -2.71 -9.36 -0.48
CA GLY A 50 -2.14 -10.41 -1.29
C GLY A 50 -3.21 -11.41 -1.72
N GLY A 51 -3.07 -11.94 -2.94
CA GLY A 51 -3.77 -13.14 -3.37
C GLY A 51 -3.24 -14.40 -2.70
N GLY A 52 -4.06 -15.43 -2.63
CA GLY A 52 -3.67 -16.78 -2.22
C GLY A 52 -3.43 -17.72 -3.40
N SER A 53 -2.86 -18.88 -3.09
CA SER A 53 -2.82 -20.07 -3.94
C SER A 53 -3.22 -21.27 -3.08
N ASP A 54 -3.71 -22.34 -3.72
CA ASP A 54 -4.10 -23.65 -3.15
C ASP A 54 -4.85 -23.65 -1.80
N ASN A 55 -5.99 -24.32 -1.75
CA ASN A 55 -6.81 -24.32 -0.53
C ASN A 55 -7.52 -25.65 -0.31
N GLU A 56 -6.80 -26.77 -0.46
CA GLU A 56 -7.27 -28.09 -0.08
C GLU A 56 -7.37 -28.19 1.46
N HIS A 57 -8.43 -27.58 1.99
CA HIS A 57 -8.94 -27.67 3.36
C HIS A 57 -8.21 -26.89 4.48
N THR A 58 -8.99 -25.98 5.07
CA THR A 58 -8.84 -25.34 6.40
C THR A 58 -7.67 -24.36 6.56
N VAL A 59 -8.00 -23.11 6.89
CA VAL A 59 -7.04 -22.06 7.28
C VAL A 59 -6.14 -22.57 8.41
N GLY A 60 -4.83 -22.33 8.30
CA GLY A 60 -3.82 -22.75 9.28
C GLY A 60 -3.35 -24.20 9.17
N SER A 61 -3.70 -24.92 8.09
CA SER A 61 -3.25 -26.30 7.82
C SER A 61 -2.02 -26.35 6.90
N GLU A 62 -1.52 -27.55 6.62
CA GLU A 62 -0.34 -27.77 5.75
C GLU A 62 -0.54 -27.31 4.29
N ASP A 63 -1.77 -27.02 3.87
CA ASP A 63 -2.09 -26.54 2.51
C ASP A 63 -2.77 -25.16 2.52
N ASP A 64 -2.44 -24.32 3.50
CA ASP A 64 -2.92 -22.94 3.56
C ASP A 64 -1.93 -21.96 2.92
N GLY A 65 -2.21 -21.62 1.65
CA GLY A 65 -1.55 -20.57 0.89
C GLY A 65 -2.28 -19.22 0.94
N SER A 66 -2.80 -18.82 2.10
CA SER A 66 -3.45 -17.51 2.28
C SER A 66 -2.51 -16.32 2.00
N GLY A 67 -3.07 -15.29 1.36
CA GLY A 67 -2.41 -14.01 1.12
C GLY A 67 -2.41 -13.10 2.35
N GLY A 68 -1.40 -12.23 2.43
CA GLY A 68 -1.25 -11.18 3.43
C GLY A 68 -2.30 -10.10 3.36
N SER A 69 -2.74 -9.58 4.51
CA SER A 69 -3.53 -8.35 4.51
C SER A 69 -2.74 -7.15 4.00
N GLY A 70 -3.44 -6.25 3.32
CA GLY A 70 -2.95 -4.89 3.11
C GLY A 70 -2.71 -4.17 4.44
N GLY A 71 -1.71 -3.30 4.47
CA GLY A 71 -1.36 -2.52 5.65
C GLY A 71 -1.40 -1.02 5.42
N GLY A 72 -1.26 -0.27 6.51
CA GLY A 72 -0.90 1.14 6.45
C GLY A 72 0.52 1.32 5.92
N LEU A 73 1.41 1.84 6.76
CA LEU A 73 2.82 2.00 6.40
C LEU A 73 3.57 0.66 6.26
N THR A 74 3.09 -0.41 6.88
CA THR A 74 3.71 -1.74 6.80
C THR A 74 2.64 -2.78 6.57
N ALA A 75 2.82 -3.57 5.51
CA ALA A 75 1.92 -4.65 5.13
C ALA A 75 2.18 -5.92 5.95
N GLN A 76 1.26 -6.88 5.87
CA GLN A 76 1.54 -8.24 6.32
C GLN A 76 2.30 -9.03 5.25
N GLY A 77 3.09 -10.02 5.68
CA GLY A 77 3.69 -11.00 4.80
C GLY A 77 2.65 -12.03 4.33
N TYR A 78 3.01 -13.30 4.19
CA TYR A 78 2.14 -14.31 3.57
C TYR A 78 2.24 -15.64 4.29
N TRP A 79 1.31 -16.55 4.02
CA TRP A 79 1.35 -17.89 4.57
C TRP A 79 1.96 -18.86 3.57
N ILE A 80 2.73 -19.82 4.09
CA ILE A 80 3.13 -21.04 3.40
C ILE A 80 2.79 -22.17 4.34
N ASN A 81 1.94 -23.10 3.90
CA ASN A 81 1.52 -24.26 4.68
C ASN A 81 1.01 -23.84 6.08
N GLY A 82 0.16 -22.80 6.13
CA GLY A 82 -0.42 -22.31 7.38
C GLY A 82 0.55 -21.54 8.29
N VAL A 83 1.82 -21.40 7.91
CA VAL A 83 2.82 -20.66 8.68
C VAL A 83 3.04 -19.27 8.08
N LEU A 84 2.69 -18.24 8.86
CA LEU A 84 2.96 -16.84 8.50
C LEU A 84 4.47 -16.59 8.37
N LYS A 85 4.86 -16.03 7.21
CA LYS A 85 6.19 -15.51 6.92
C LYS A 85 6.15 -13.99 6.95
N SER A 86 6.89 -13.40 7.88
CA SER A 86 6.91 -11.94 8.11
C SER A 86 8.30 -11.32 7.94
N ASP A 87 9.22 -12.04 7.28
CA ASP A 87 10.60 -11.60 7.06
C ASP A 87 10.72 -10.56 5.93
N ARG A 88 9.71 -10.44 5.06
CA ARG A 88 9.66 -9.48 3.96
C ARG A 88 8.31 -8.77 3.91
N LEU A 89 8.27 -7.56 4.48
CA LEU A 89 7.07 -6.74 4.57
C LEU A 89 7.24 -5.47 3.75
N ALA A 90 6.22 -5.13 2.95
CA ALA A 90 6.22 -3.89 2.19
C ALA A 90 6.11 -2.67 3.13
N ASN A 91 7.02 -1.72 3.01
CA ASN A 91 7.08 -0.49 3.81
C ASN A 91 7.84 0.63 3.08
N SER A 92 8.09 1.76 3.75
CA SER A 92 8.70 2.96 3.16
C SER A 92 10.09 2.81 2.53
N ASN A 93 10.80 1.70 2.76
CA ASN A 93 12.11 1.44 2.17
C ASN A 93 12.20 0.05 1.50
N PHE A 94 11.14 -0.75 1.54
CA PHE A 94 11.18 -2.14 1.12
C PHE A 94 9.88 -2.56 0.43
N GLY A 95 9.97 -3.31 -0.66
CA GLY A 95 8.80 -3.69 -1.45
C GLY A 95 9.03 -3.57 -2.95
N PHE A 96 7.97 -3.81 -3.71
CA PHE A 96 7.94 -3.78 -5.17
C PHE A 96 8.46 -2.45 -5.76
N THR A 97 8.03 -1.34 -5.18
CA THR A 97 8.38 0.02 -5.62
C THR A 97 9.88 0.31 -5.55
N PHE A 98 10.58 -0.35 -4.63
CA PHE A 98 12.02 -0.20 -4.44
C PHE A 98 12.82 -1.31 -5.11
N GLY A 99 12.19 -2.04 -6.03
CA GLY A 99 12.82 -3.12 -6.78
C GLY A 99 13.11 -4.36 -5.94
N PHE A 100 12.56 -4.51 -4.73
CA PHE A 100 12.73 -5.74 -3.94
C PHE A 100 11.72 -6.82 -4.27
N GLY A 101 10.51 -6.40 -4.67
CA GLY A 101 9.44 -7.30 -5.11
C GLY A 101 9.47 -7.56 -6.61
N GLU A 102 8.86 -8.66 -7.02
CA GLU A 102 8.61 -9.03 -8.41
C GLU A 102 7.39 -9.96 -8.51
N SER A 103 6.93 -10.21 -9.72
CA SER A 103 5.85 -11.16 -10.00
C SER A 103 6.29 -12.58 -9.72
N ALA A 104 5.34 -13.51 -9.62
CA ALA A 104 5.64 -14.91 -9.41
C ALA A 104 6.62 -15.45 -10.48
N GLN A 105 7.71 -16.09 -10.04
CA GLN A 105 8.74 -16.72 -10.87
C GLN A 105 8.78 -18.24 -10.63
N GLU A 106 9.28 -19.01 -11.60
CA GLU A 106 9.43 -20.48 -11.50
C GLU A 106 10.55 -20.93 -10.53
N PHE A 107 11.61 -20.15 -10.41
CA PHE A 107 12.80 -20.54 -9.62
C PHE A 107 13.12 -19.54 -8.52
N GLY A 108 12.07 -18.97 -7.92
CA GLY A 108 12.17 -17.95 -6.90
C GLY A 108 12.55 -16.57 -7.46
N SER A 109 12.64 -15.61 -6.55
CA SER A 109 13.01 -14.23 -6.83
C SER A 109 14.37 -14.14 -7.52
N LYS A 110 14.49 -13.36 -8.59
CA LYS A 110 15.76 -12.93 -9.19
C LYS A 110 16.49 -11.93 -8.30
N ASN A 111 15.79 -11.19 -7.43
CA ASN A 111 16.43 -10.35 -6.41
C ASN A 111 17.01 -11.19 -5.25
N GLN A 112 18.25 -10.92 -4.83
CA GLN A 112 18.88 -11.55 -3.67
C GLN A 112 18.18 -11.23 -2.34
N ASN A 113 17.57 -10.05 -2.26
CA ASN A 113 16.79 -9.60 -1.10
C ASN A 113 15.31 -10.00 -1.17
N GLY A 114 14.84 -10.52 -2.32
CA GLY A 114 13.49 -11.05 -2.47
C GLY A 114 13.34 -12.48 -1.94
N VAL A 115 12.20 -13.12 -2.21
CA VAL A 115 11.90 -14.46 -1.70
C VAL A 115 12.62 -15.52 -2.57
N ARG A 116 13.72 -16.08 -2.06
CA ARG A 116 14.55 -17.04 -2.82
C ARG A 116 14.14 -18.49 -2.64
N ASN A 117 13.48 -18.82 -1.53
CA ASN A 117 13.01 -20.17 -1.26
C ASN A 117 11.72 -20.41 -2.03
N PHE A 118 11.85 -21.08 -3.18
CA PHE A 118 10.72 -21.54 -3.99
C PHE A 118 10.43 -23.02 -3.70
N GLY A 119 9.20 -23.45 -3.97
CA GLY A 119 8.75 -24.81 -3.71
C GLY A 119 7.30 -25.00 -4.12
N GLY A 120 6.77 -26.21 -4.02
CA GLY A 120 5.38 -26.49 -4.40
C GLY A 120 5.15 -26.51 -5.92
N SER A 121 3.90 -26.76 -6.29
CA SER A 121 3.43 -26.97 -7.66
C SER A 121 3.38 -25.66 -8.49
N SER A 122 2.48 -25.64 -9.46
CA SER A 122 2.21 -24.59 -10.44
C SER A 122 1.50 -23.36 -9.87
N ASP A 123 0.78 -23.49 -8.75
CA ASP A 123 -0.10 -22.45 -8.21
C ASP A 123 0.65 -21.35 -7.47
N ARG A 124 1.13 -20.32 -8.17
CA ARG A 124 1.95 -19.28 -7.52
C ARG A 124 1.27 -17.94 -7.49
N ALA A 125 0.92 -17.51 -6.29
CA ALA A 125 0.36 -16.20 -6.04
C ALA A 125 1.32 -15.09 -6.48
N GLY A 126 0.73 -13.97 -6.94
CA GLY A 126 1.46 -12.78 -7.37
C GLY A 126 2.06 -12.00 -6.19
N ALA A 127 1.97 -10.68 -6.20
CA ALA A 127 2.34 -9.87 -5.03
C ALA A 127 1.23 -8.86 -4.70
N GLY A 128 0.98 -8.63 -3.42
CA GLY A 128 0.09 -7.57 -2.92
C GLY A 128 0.42 -6.23 -3.54
N SER A 129 -0.60 -5.46 -3.89
CA SER A 129 -0.40 -4.21 -4.62
C SER A 129 -0.80 -2.99 -3.81
N ASP A 130 0.03 -1.97 -3.79
CA ASP A 130 -0.29 -0.58 -3.44
C ASP A 130 1.00 0.24 -3.57
N TRP A 131 1.09 1.39 -2.92
CA TRP A 131 2.19 2.33 -2.99
C TRP A 131 3.57 1.69 -2.89
N PHE A 132 3.81 0.82 -1.91
CA PHE A 132 5.09 0.11 -1.79
C PHE A 132 5.10 -1.29 -2.43
N GLY A 133 3.95 -1.96 -2.48
CA GLY A 133 3.78 -3.31 -3.05
C GLY A 133 4.48 -4.44 -2.27
N GLY A 134 3.76 -5.55 -2.08
CA GLY A 134 4.18 -6.76 -1.39
C GLY A 134 5.15 -7.65 -2.16
N PHE A 135 5.28 -8.90 -1.69
CA PHE A 135 6.17 -9.92 -2.26
C PHE A 135 5.39 -11.13 -2.73
N ALA A 136 5.84 -11.76 -3.80
CA ALA A 136 5.42 -13.12 -4.15
C ALA A 136 6.19 -14.13 -3.29
N SER A 137 5.51 -15.16 -2.77
CA SER A 137 6.16 -16.26 -2.05
C SER A 137 6.98 -17.16 -2.97
N HIS A 138 6.62 -17.19 -4.26
CA HIS A 138 7.13 -18.15 -5.24
C HIS A 138 6.95 -19.61 -4.80
N ASN A 139 5.97 -19.89 -3.96
CA ASN A 139 5.65 -21.22 -3.46
C ASN A 139 4.24 -21.63 -3.94
N GLY A 140 4.10 -22.87 -4.40
CA GLY A 140 2.81 -23.45 -4.82
C GLY A 140 1.74 -23.42 -3.72
N ASN A 141 2.15 -23.69 -2.48
CA ASN A 141 1.27 -23.76 -1.31
C ASN A 141 1.34 -22.46 -0.51
N GLY A 142 1.72 -21.35 -1.17
CA GLY A 142 2.03 -20.09 -0.52
C GLY A 142 1.32 -18.91 -1.15
N GLY A 143 0.68 -18.11 -0.31
CA GLY A 143 0.06 -16.87 -0.76
C GLY A 143 1.07 -15.78 -1.09
N SER A 144 0.57 -14.57 -1.30
CA SER A 144 1.40 -13.39 -1.56
C SER A 144 1.33 -12.39 -0.42
N GLY A 145 2.41 -11.67 -0.17
CA GLY A 145 2.46 -10.65 0.86
C GLY A 145 1.56 -9.47 0.50
N GLY A 146 0.93 -8.83 1.49
CA GLY A 146 0.09 -7.67 1.26
C GLY A 146 0.86 -6.44 0.75
N GLY A 147 0.15 -5.51 0.13
CA GLY A 147 0.64 -4.17 -0.19
C GLY A 147 0.52 -3.22 1.00
N SER A 148 1.21 -2.09 0.94
CA SER A 148 1.12 -1.01 1.94
C SER A 148 0.86 0.34 1.29
N SER A 149 -0.06 1.08 1.92
CA SER A 149 -0.45 2.43 1.54
C SER A 149 0.51 3.46 2.13
N TRP A 150 0.58 4.61 1.47
CA TRP A 150 1.39 5.72 1.94
C TRP A 150 0.73 7.05 1.64
N ALA A 151 0.93 8.00 2.55
CA ALA A 151 0.63 9.41 2.34
C ALA A 151 1.87 10.24 2.70
N LEU A 152 2.11 11.31 1.96
CA LEU A 152 3.18 12.24 2.25
C LEU A 152 2.82 13.09 3.49
N SER A 153 3.32 12.69 4.65
CA SER A 153 3.18 13.40 5.92
C SER A 153 4.53 13.89 6.43
N ALA A 154 4.53 14.76 7.45
CA ALA A 154 5.76 15.29 8.03
C ALA A 154 6.72 14.22 8.60
N ASN A 155 6.20 13.04 8.94
CA ASN A 155 6.96 11.89 9.42
C ASN A 155 7.19 10.82 8.32
N ALA A 156 6.90 11.12 7.06
CA ALA A 156 7.15 10.20 5.97
C ALA A 156 8.65 9.94 5.83
N ILE A 157 9.03 8.66 5.77
CA ILE A 157 10.39 8.26 5.46
C ILE A 157 10.59 8.42 3.96
N ILE A 158 11.50 9.32 3.57
CA ILE A 158 11.87 9.57 2.18
C ILE A 158 13.23 8.92 1.91
N PRO A 159 13.29 7.90 1.02
CA PRO A 159 14.55 7.30 0.61
C PRO A 159 15.51 8.34 0.06
N GLN A 160 16.76 8.29 0.52
CA GLN A 160 17.81 9.21 0.08
C GLN A 160 18.53 8.67 -1.15
N GLY A 161 18.95 9.57 -2.04
CA GLY A 161 19.66 9.20 -3.26
C GLY A 161 18.75 8.62 -4.34
N LYS A 162 19.32 7.78 -5.20
CA LYS A 162 18.57 7.09 -6.26
C LYS A 162 18.12 5.72 -5.77
N ILE A 163 16.87 5.38 -6.03
CA ILE A 163 16.34 4.03 -5.85
C ILE A 163 16.49 3.26 -7.15
N GLU A 164 16.91 2.00 -7.05
CA GLU A 164 16.84 1.07 -8.18
C GLU A 164 15.39 0.62 -8.36
N VAL A 165 14.92 0.66 -9.59
CA VAL A 165 13.58 0.25 -9.97
C VAL A 165 13.68 -0.83 -11.02
N ARG A 166 12.87 -1.87 -10.84
CA ARG A 166 12.80 -3.03 -11.72
C ARG A 166 11.40 -3.15 -12.28
N ASP A 167 11.30 -3.72 -13.48
CA ASP A 167 9.98 -4.11 -13.99
C ASP A 167 9.41 -5.29 -13.20
N SER A 168 8.15 -5.63 -13.48
CA SER A 168 7.46 -6.68 -12.74
C SER A 168 8.08 -8.07 -12.85
N PHE A 169 9.01 -8.31 -13.77
CA PHE A 169 9.70 -9.59 -13.96
C PHE A 169 11.21 -9.50 -13.74
N TYR A 170 11.65 -8.40 -13.13
CA TYR A 170 13.02 -8.10 -12.77
C TYR A 170 14.01 -8.00 -13.94
N ASN A 171 13.54 -7.66 -15.15
CA ASN A 171 14.38 -7.64 -16.36
C ASN A 171 14.97 -6.26 -16.66
N LEU A 172 14.15 -5.20 -16.61
CA LEU A 172 14.63 -3.82 -16.83
C LEU A 172 15.20 -3.23 -15.53
N ASN A 173 16.27 -2.44 -15.66
CA ASN A 173 16.87 -1.70 -14.56
C ASN A 173 16.88 -0.21 -14.89
N ASP A 174 16.31 0.61 -14.01
CA ASP A 174 16.42 2.06 -14.03
C ASP A 174 16.77 2.53 -12.61
N SER A 175 17.37 3.72 -12.49
CA SER A 175 17.76 4.28 -11.20
C SER A 175 17.48 5.77 -11.16
N ARG A 176 16.58 6.17 -10.26
CA ARG A 176 16.10 7.56 -10.18
C ARG A 176 15.86 7.97 -8.73
N PRO A 177 15.90 9.29 -8.42
CA PRO A 177 15.47 9.78 -7.12
C PRO A 177 14.01 9.41 -6.83
N TYR A 178 13.69 9.22 -5.55
CA TYR A 178 12.30 9.08 -5.14
C TYR A 178 11.52 10.34 -5.54
N SER A 179 10.28 10.17 -6.01
CA SER A 179 9.55 11.25 -6.65
C SER A 179 8.95 12.28 -5.69
N PHE A 180 9.00 12.01 -4.39
CA PHE A 180 8.42 12.87 -3.37
C PHE A 180 9.49 13.35 -2.38
N SER A 181 9.36 14.60 -1.97
CA SER A 181 10.14 15.25 -0.92
C SER A 181 9.21 15.81 0.16
N LEU A 182 9.74 15.96 1.38
CA LEU A 182 9.08 16.72 2.43
C LEU A 182 8.94 18.22 2.06
N ASP A 183 9.68 18.66 1.04
CA ASP A 183 9.68 20.04 0.54
C ASP A 183 8.67 20.28 -0.61
N ASP A 184 7.89 19.27 -1.02
CA ASP A 184 6.95 19.35 -2.17
C ASP A 184 5.71 20.25 -1.91
N GLY A 185 5.73 21.05 -0.84
CA GLY A 185 4.79 22.13 -0.58
C GLY A 185 3.47 21.74 0.06
N TYR A 186 3.04 20.47 -0.02
CA TYR A 186 1.84 19.99 0.67
C TYR A 186 2.08 18.66 1.39
N LEU A 187 1.91 18.69 2.71
CA LEU A 187 2.01 17.52 3.60
C LEU A 187 0.65 17.26 4.23
N PHE A 188 0.24 16.00 4.26
CA PHE A 188 -0.95 15.59 5.00
C PHE A 188 -0.68 15.62 6.51
N SER A 189 -1.59 16.23 7.27
CA SER A 189 -1.69 16.07 8.71
C SER A 189 -2.75 15.01 9.05
N ASP A 190 -2.71 14.50 10.28
CA ASP A 190 -3.77 13.64 10.84
C ASP A 190 -4.04 12.35 10.05
N VAL A 191 -3.01 11.83 9.36
CA VAL A 191 -3.07 10.57 8.62
C VAL A 191 -3.27 9.41 9.61
N LYS A 192 -4.44 8.77 9.53
CA LYS A 192 -4.74 7.54 10.27
C LYS A 192 -4.55 6.34 9.36
N THR A 193 -3.92 5.30 9.88
CA THR A 193 -3.74 4.04 9.16
C THR A 193 -4.26 2.88 9.99
N TYR A 194 -4.92 1.92 9.34
CA TYR A 194 -5.51 0.75 9.97
C TYR A 194 -5.14 -0.48 9.14
N PRO A 195 -4.40 -1.46 9.71
CA PRO A 195 -4.09 -2.72 9.01
C PRO A 195 -5.32 -3.62 8.92
N GLY A 196 -5.42 -4.41 7.84
CA GLY A 196 -6.66 -5.07 7.42
C GLY A 196 -7.01 -6.44 8.00
N ILE A 197 -6.28 -7.01 8.97
CA ILE A 197 -6.66 -8.33 9.53
C ILE A 197 -7.64 -8.15 10.67
N TRP A 198 -8.94 -8.22 10.38
CA TRP A 198 -9.98 -8.45 11.37
C TRP A 198 -10.88 -9.59 10.87
N GLU A 199 -11.25 -10.53 11.76
CA GLU A 199 -12.23 -11.57 11.42
C GLU A 199 -13.57 -10.91 11.01
N GLY A 200 -14.03 -11.18 9.78
CA GLY A 200 -15.29 -10.67 9.25
C GLY A 200 -15.17 -9.95 7.90
N ASN A 201 -16.21 -9.19 7.54
CA ASN A 201 -16.21 -8.34 6.34
C ASN A 201 -15.41 -7.07 6.67
N GLY A 202 -14.31 -6.82 5.93
CA GLY A 202 -13.34 -5.75 6.21
C GLY A 202 -13.93 -4.40 6.64
N LEU A 203 -13.24 -3.72 7.57
CA LEU A 203 -13.68 -2.48 8.20
C LEU A 203 -13.10 -1.25 7.48
N LEU A 204 -13.97 -0.38 6.98
CA LEU A 204 -13.60 0.97 6.55
C LEU A 204 -13.90 1.95 7.70
N VAL A 205 -12.87 2.47 8.37
CA VAL A 205 -13.03 3.48 9.43
C VAL A 205 -12.98 4.87 8.81
N ILE A 206 -14.14 5.51 8.67
CA ILE A 206 -14.26 6.91 8.27
C ILE A 206 -14.32 7.74 9.54
N THR A 207 -13.28 8.53 9.81
CA THR A 207 -13.34 9.57 10.86
C THR A 207 -13.95 10.82 10.23
N ILE A 208 -15.14 11.19 10.70
CA ILE A 208 -15.76 12.48 10.39
C ILE A 208 -15.13 13.53 11.32
N LEU A 209 -14.56 14.58 10.74
CA LEU A 209 -14.07 15.73 11.49
C LEU A 209 -15.19 16.77 11.55
N ASP A 210 -15.81 16.93 12.72
CA ASP A 210 -16.82 17.97 12.96
C ASP A 210 -16.18 19.34 12.75
N SER A 211 -16.70 20.06 11.75
CA SER A 211 -16.34 21.42 11.34
C SER A 211 -14.90 21.86 11.65
N ILE A 212 -13.96 21.58 10.74
CA ILE A 212 -12.70 22.34 10.77
C ILE A 212 -13.03 23.73 10.23
N ILE A 213 -13.13 24.72 11.12
CA ILE A 213 -13.10 26.14 10.71
C ILE A 213 -11.68 26.39 10.22
N TYR A 214 -11.42 26.15 8.94
CA TYR A 214 -10.22 26.67 8.30
C TYR A 214 -10.37 28.18 8.23
N PRO A 215 -9.45 28.97 8.81
CA PRO A 215 -9.35 30.36 8.45
C PRO A 215 -8.88 30.41 6.99
N SER A 216 -9.83 30.37 6.06
CA SER A 216 -9.58 30.81 4.69
C SER A 216 -9.07 32.25 4.72
N CYS A 217 -8.31 32.67 3.71
CA CYS A 217 -7.81 34.04 3.57
C CYS A 217 -8.94 35.09 3.70
N VAL A 218 -10.16 34.72 3.34
CA VAL A 218 -11.37 35.54 3.49
C VAL A 218 -11.72 35.75 4.96
N SER A 219 -11.70 34.70 5.78
CA SER A 219 -11.96 34.76 7.22
C SER A 219 -10.90 35.53 8.01
N ILE A 220 -9.63 35.47 7.59
CA ILE A 220 -8.55 36.30 8.16
C ILE A 220 -8.81 37.79 7.83
N ASN A 221 -9.14 38.11 6.58
CA ASN A 221 -9.46 39.49 6.16
C ASN A 221 -10.72 40.04 6.87
N CYS A 222 -11.77 39.24 7.05
CA CYS A 222 -12.96 39.66 7.80
C CYS A 222 -12.65 39.94 9.28
N SER A 223 -11.77 39.13 9.88
CA SER A 223 -11.34 39.33 11.27
C SER A 223 -10.54 40.63 11.42
N HIS A 224 -9.58 40.90 10.52
CA HIS A 224 -8.84 42.17 10.51
C HIS A 224 -9.75 43.39 10.31
N PHE A 225 -10.77 43.28 9.45
CA PHE A 225 -11.74 44.37 9.23
C PHE A 225 -12.59 44.64 10.49
N SER A 226 -12.99 43.59 11.22
CA SER A 226 -13.74 43.73 12.47
C SER A 226 -12.93 44.38 13.60
N TYR A 227 -11.63 44.06 13.71
CA TYR A 227 -10.74 44.73 14.68
C TYR A 227 -10.51 46.19 14.34
N PHE A 228 -10.40 46.54 13.04
CA PHE A 228 -10.25 47.92 12.60
C PHE A 228 -11.50 48.77 12.91
N LEU A 229 -12.70 48.22 12.71
CA LEU A 229 -13.97 48.86 13.07
C LEU A 229 -14.13 49.05 14.58
N LEU A 230 -13.76 48.04 15.39
CA LEU A 230 -13.73 48.15 16.85
C LEU A 230 -12.77 49.25 17.30
N PHE A 231 -11.59 49.35 16.66
CA PHE A 231 -10.63 50.41 16.96
C PHE A 231 -11.20 51.80 16.67
N ILE A 232 -11.86 52.01 15.52
CA ILE A 232 -12.51 53.29 15.19
C ILE A 232 -13.61 53.65 16.20
N LEU A 233 -14.45 52.69 16.60
CA LEU A 233 -15.50 52.91 17.61
C LEU A 233 -14.95 53.31 18.99
N PHE A 234 -13.77 52.81 19.37
CA PHE A 234 -13.10 53.20 20.61
C PHE A 234 -12.49 54.61 20.56
N PHE A 235 -12.15 55.13 19.38
CA PHE A 235 -11.63 56.49 19.23
C PHE A 235 -12.74 57.54 19.05
N GLU A 236 -13.87 57.21 18.41
CA GLU A 236 -15.02 58.12 18.30
C GLU A 236 -15.79 58.30 19.61
N THR A 237 -15.67 57.36 20.56
CA THR A 237 -16.33 57.46 21.88
C THR A 237 -15.51 58.23 22.92
N GLN A 238 -14.32 58.76 22.55
CA GLN A 238 -13.48 59.60 23.42
C GLN A 238 -13.22 61.02 22.90
N SER A 239 -13.99 61.49 21.91
CA SER A 239 -13.99 62.88 21.41
C SER A 239 -15.25 63.64 21.80
#